data_AF-A0A927BYR9-F1
#
_entry.id   AF-A0A927BYR9-F1
#
_cell.length_a   1.000
_cell.length_b   1.000
_cell.length_c   1.000
_cell.angle_alpha   90.00
_cell.angle_beta   90.00
_cell.angle_gamma   90.00
#
_symmetry.space_group_name_H-M   'P 1'
#
loop_
_entity.id
_entity.type
_entity.pdbx_description
1 polymer ?
#
loop_
_entity_poly.entity_id
_entity_poly.type
_entity_poly.pdbx_seq_one_letter_code
_entity_poly.pdbx_strand_id
1 'polypeptide(L)'
;MSERQTSPTRILLIAAVLLGLVVLSGWLMLPLVNEFIATTFSPGLGLKNAAVISFFVTTITLVVFALAAGDGLLGELQYMLGGFLGFFIVIWLMLAWIF
;
A
#
# COMPACT_ATOMS: atom_id res chain seq x y z
N MET A 1 -43.04 -3.16 25.01
CA MET A 1 -41.89 -2.61 24.26
C MET A 1 -42.16 -2.83 22.78
N SER A 2 -42.58 -1.80 22.04
CA SER A 2 -42.83 -1.92 20.60
C SER A 2 -41.52 -1.65 19.87
N GLU A 3 -40.90 -2.69 19.33
CA GLU A 3 -39.76 -2.60 18.43
C GLU A 3 -40.18 -1.80 17.19
N ARG A 4 -39.64 -0.58 17.03
CA ARG A 4 -39.86 0.22 15.81
C ARG A 4 -39.13 -0.49 14.67
N GLN A 5 -39.82 -1.34 13.93
CA GLN A 5 -39.32 -1.89 12.67
C GLN A 5 -39.11 -0.73 11.69
N THR A 6 -37.87 -0.27 11.53
CA THR A 6 -37.54 0.75 10.53
C THR A 6 -37.73 0.13 9.15
N SER A 7 -38.61 0.72 8.34
CA SER A 7 -38.88 0.25 6.97
C SER A 7 -37.57 0.02 6.22
N PRO A 8 -37.39 -1.12 5.53
CA PRO A 8 -36.15 -1.47 4.82
C PRO A 8 -35.74 -0.38 3.82
N THR A 9 -36.70 0.34 3.22
CA THR A 9 -36.45 1.49 2.34
C THR A 9 -35.75 2.64 3.07
N ARG A 10 -36.11 2.91 4.33
CA ARG A 10 -35.48 3.97 5.14
C ARG A 10 -34.05 3.61 5.51
N ILE A 11 -33.77 2.34 5.81
CA ILE A 11 -32.41 1.85 6.06
C ILE A 11 -31.55 1.99 4.80
N LEU A 12 -32.07 1.58 3.65
CA LEU A 12 -31.39 1.71 2.36
C LEU A 12 -31.08 3.18 2.00
N LEU A 13 -32.02 4.09 2.24
CA LEU A 13 -31.81 5.53 2.02
C LEU A 13 -30.73 6.10 2.93
N ILE A 14 -30.75 5.76 4.22
CA ILE A 14 -29.72 6.20 5.16
C ILE A 14 -28.35 5.64 4.76
N ALA A 15 -28.28 4.35 4.41
CA ALA A 15 -27.04 3.72 3.94
C ALA A 15 -26.51 4.39 2.66
N ALA A 16 -27.38 4.71 1.71
CA ALA A 16 -27.01 5.41 0.48
C ALA A 16 -26.50 6.83 0.75
N VAL A 17 -27.14 7.57 1.66
CA VAL A 17 -26.68 8.90 2.08
C VAL A 17 -25.32 8.82 2.78
N LEU A 18 -25.13 7.86 3.68
CA LEU A 18 -23.85 7.67 4.36
C LEU A 18 -22.73 7.29 3.37
N LEU A 19 -23.00 6.39 2.43
CA LEU A 19 -22.07 6.05 1.35
C LEU A 19 -21.74 7.29 0.50
N GLY A 20 -22.75 8.08 0.13
CA GLY A 20 -22.56 9.34 -0.59
C GLY A 20 -21.68 10.33 0.16
N LEU A 21 -21.86 10.46 1.48
CA LEU A 21 -21.04 11.31 2.33
C LEU A 21 -19.59 10.80 2.42
N VAL A 22 -19.38 9.49 2.50
CA VAL A 22 -18.04 8.90 2.48
C VAL A 22 -17.34 9.20 1.15
N VAL A 23 -18.02 8.98 0.02
CA VAL A 23 -17.47 9.27 -1.31
C VAL A 23 -17.16 10.76 -1.46
N LEU A 24 -18.07 11.63 -1.05
CA LEU A 24 -17.88 13.08 -1.09
C LEU A 24 -16.69 13.51 -0.21
N SER A 25 -16.56 12.92 0.99
CA SER A 25 -15.44 13.21 1.88
C SER A 25 -14.11 12.78 1.28
N GLY A 26 -14.04 11.60 0.66
CA GLY A 26 -12.85 11.13 -0.05
C GLY A 26 -12.51 12.03 -1.24
N TRP A 27 -13.53 12.49 -1.97
CA TRP A 27 -13.35 13.41 -3.09
C TRP A 27 -12.84 14.79 -2.65
N LEU A 28 -13.33 15.34 -1.54
CA LEU A 28 -12.84 16.60 -0.98
C LEU A 28 -11.42 16.48 -0.40
N MET A 29 -10.98 15.28 -0.02
CA MET A 29 -9.63 15.02 0.47
C MET A 29 -8.60 14.81 -0.64
N LEU A 30 -9.01 14.62 -1.91
CA LEU A 30 -8.10 14.49 -3.06
C LEU A 30 -7.02 15.57 -3.17
N PRO A 31 -7.32 16.89 -3.06
CA PRO A 31 -6.28 17.92 -3.15
C PRO A 31 -5.26 17.81 -2.01
N LEU A 32 -5.68 17.47 -0.80
CA LEU A 32 -4.80 17.28 0.36
C LEU A 32 -3.88 16.07 0.17
N VAL A 33 -4.42 14.97 -0.38
CA VAL A 33 -3.63 13.79 -0.73
C VAL A 33 -2.66 14.11 -1.86
N ASN A 34 -3.10 14.85 -2.88
CA ASN A 34 -2.26 15.24 -4.01
C ASN A 34 -1.13 16.20 -3.57
N GLU A 35 -1.41 17.14 -2.67
CA GLU A 35 -0.41 18.05 -2.09
C GLU A 35 0.55 17.30 -1.17
N PHE A 36 0.07 16.34 -0.37
CA PHE A 36 0.93 15.45 0.42
C PHE A 36 1.87 14.64 -0.48
N ILE A 37 1.36 14.10 -1.59
CA ILE A 37 2.16 13.39 -2.59
C ILE A 37 3.19 14.34 -3.21
N ALA A 38 2.76 15.51 -3.65
CA ALA A 38 3.62 16.51 -4.30
C ALA A 38 4.62 17.17 -3.34
N THR A 39 4.47 17.10 -2.03
CA THR A 39 5.42 17.67 -1.06
C THR A 39 6.35 16.61 -0.48
N THR A 40 5.86 15.38 -0.35
CA THR A 40 6.60 14.26 0.28
C THR A 40 7.29 13.36 -0.75
N PHE A 41 6.79 13.31 -1.98
CA PHE A 41 7.25 12.44 -3.07
C PHE A 41 7.50 13.20 -4.39
N SER A 42 7.68 14.53 -4.36
CA SER A 42 8.13 15.32 -5.53
C SER A 42 9.64 15.50 -5.60
N PRO A 43 10.36 15.67 -4.48
CA PRO A 43 11.78 15.36 -4.45
C PRO A 43 11.91 13.89 -4.02
N GLY A 44 12.72 13.13 -4.75
CA GLY A 44 13.18 11.78 -4.38
C GLY A 44 13.15 11.53 -2.87
N LEU A 45 12.59 10.41 -2.38
CA LEU A 45 12.57 10.07 -0.93
C LEU A 45 13.95 10.13 -0.25
N GLY A 46 15.01 10.19 -1.05
CA GLY A 46 16.40 10.30 -0.65
C GLY A 46 16.98 8.92 -0.40
N LEU A 47 18.28 8.77 -0.67
CA LEU A 47 18.97 7.47 -0.63
C LEU A 47 18.76 6.72 0.71
N LYS A 48 18.73 7.44 1.83
CA LYS A 48 18.56 6.83 3.16
C LYS A 48 17.16 6.24 3.38
N ASN A 49 16.11 7.02 3.16
CA ASN A 49 14.74 6.55 3.43
C ASN A 49 14.31 5.52 2.38
N ALA A 50 14.69 5.74 1.12
CA ALA A 50 14.46 4.78 0.04
C ALA A 50 15.10 3.41 0.34
N ALA A 51 16.30 3.37 0.94
CA ALA A 51 16.97 2.11 1.29
C ALA A 51 16.22 1.33 2.38
N VAL A 52 15.66 2.03 3.37
CA VAL A 52 14.88 1.39 4.43
C VAL A 52 13.60 0.79 3.85
N ILE A 53 12.88 1.55 3.03
CA ILE A 53 11.62 1.11 2.42
C ILE A 53 11.89 -0.05 1.46
N SER A 54 12.87 0.07 0.57
CA SER A 54 13.20 -0.99 -0.40
C SER A 54 13.64 -2.28 0.31
N PHE A 55 14.39 -2.20 1.41
CA PHE A 55 14.78 -3.38 2.19
C PHE A 55 13.56 -4.18 2.67
N PHE A 56 12.60 -3.52 3.32
CA PHE A 56 11.42 -4.20 3.83
C PHE A 56 10.50 -4.71 2.70
N VAL A 57 10.29 -3.92 1.65
CA VAL A 57 9.46 -4.33 0.50
C VAL A 57 10.05 -5.55 -0.20
N THR A 58 11.35 -5.53 -0.48
CA THR A 58 12.04 -6.68 -1.10
C THR A 58 12.02 -7.90 -0.20
N THR A 59 12.26 -7.73 1.11
CA THR A 59 12.20 -8.84 2.08
C THR A 59 10.81 -9.49 2.09
N ILE A 60 9.75 -8.70 2.20
CA ILE A 60 8.37 -9.20 2.18
C ILE A 60 8.07 -9.93 0.87
N THR A 61 8.48 -9.35 -0.26
CA THR A 61 8.28 -9.95 -1.60
C THR A 61 8.94 -11.32 -1.69
N LEU A 62 10.19 -11.45 -1.23
CA LEU A 62 10.89 -12.73 -1.25
C LEU A 62 10.32 -13.74 -0.26
N VAL A 63 9.84 -13.30 0.91
CA VAL A 63 9.11 -14.18 1.83
C VAL A 63 7.85 -14.74 1.16
N VAL A 64 7.07 -13.89 0.47
CA VAL A 64 5.89 -14.34 -0.28
C VAL A 64 6.27 -15.35 -1.36
N PHE A 65 7.34 -15.12 -2.12
CA PHE A 65 7.81 -16.07 -3.13
C PHE A 65 8.30 -17.38 -2.53
N ALA A 66 9.03 -17.33 -1.42
CA ALA A 66 9.53 -18.54 -0.77
C ALA A 66 8.40 -19.39 -0.15
N LEU A 67 7.36 -18.73 0.40
CA LEU A 67 6.15 -19.41 0.87
C LEU A 67 5.37 -20.02 -0.29
N ALA A 68 5.25 -19.31 -1.42
CA ALA A 68 4.58 -19.81 -2.62
C ALA A 68 5.34 -20.97 -3.30
N ALA A 69 6.67 -20.97 -3.20
CA ALA A 69 7.54 -22.02 -3.77
C ALA A 69 7.55 -23.31 -2.94
N GLY A 70 7.12 -23.27 -1.66
CA GLY A 70 6.92 -24.47 -0.84
C GLY A 70 8.16 -25.16 -0.27
N ASP A 71 9.38 -24.84 -0.73
CA ASP A 71 10.63 -25.50 -0.31
C ASP A 71 11.86 -24.56 -0.20
N GLY A 72 11.65 -23.24 -0.30
CA GLY A 72 12.73 -22.34 -0.77
C GLY A 72 13.54 -21.54 0.26
N LEU A 73 13.19 -21.48 1.55
CA LEU A 73 13.80 -20.47 2.43
C LEU A 73 15.26 -20.74 2.81
N LEU A 74 15.65 -22.01 3.02
CA LEU A 74 16.99 -22.36 3.53
C LEU A 74 17.88 -23.01 2.47
N GLY A 75 17.33 -23.87 1.61
CA GLY A 75 18.10 -24.55 0.55
C GLY A 75 18.50 -23.65 -0.60
N GLU A 76 17.66 -22.68 -0.95
CA GLU A 76 17.83 -21.80 -2.13
C GLU A 76 18.27 -20.38 -1.76
N LEU A 77 18.71 -20.16 -0.52
CA LEU A 77 19.02 -18.83 0.00
C LEU A 77 20.05 -18.09 -0.89
N GLN A 78 21.03 -18.80 -1.46
CA GLN A 78 22.00 -18.22 -2.38
C GLN A 78 21.38 -17.64 -3.67
N TYR A 79 20.32 -18.27 -4.19
CA TYR A 79 19.58 -17.78 -5.35
C TYR A 79 18.62 -16.66 -4.96
N MET A 80 18.01 -16.77 -3.78
CA MET A 80 17.20 -15.71 -3.19
C MET A 80 18.01 -14.44 -2.90
N LEU A 81 19.28 -14.54 -2.53
CA LEU A 81 20.16 -13.38 -2.31
C LEU A 81 20.43 -12.61 -3.59
N GLY A 82 20.62 -13.30 -4.73
CA GLY A 82 20.73 -12.65 -6.03
C GLY A 82 19.45 -11.92 -6.41
N GLY A 83 18.29 -12.57 -6.22
CA GLY A 83 16.99 -11.94 -6.39
C GLY A 83 16.80 -10.74 -5.48
N PHE A 84 17.18 -10.86 -4.20
CA PHE A 84 17.09 -9.79 -3.21
C PHE A 84 17.84 -8.56 -3.69
N LEU A 85 19.11 -8.69 -4.07
CA LEU A 85 19.91 -7.56 -4.52
C LEU A 85 19.32 -6.94 -5.80
N GLY A 86 18.84 -7.75 -6.74
CA GLY A 86 18.19 -7.26 -7.96
C GLY A 86 16.94 -6.42 -7.66
N PHE A 87 15.99 -6.96 -6.91
CA PHE A 87 14.76 -6.26 -6.51
C PHE A 87 15.08 -5.04 -5.64
N PHE A 88 15.98 -5.18 -4.66
CA PHE A 88 16.37 -4.12 -3.76
C PHE A 88 16.96 -2.94 -4.51
N ILE A 89 17.94 -3.15 -5.40
CA ILE A 89 18.61 -2.06 -6.13
C ILE A 89 17.61 -1.34 -7.04
N VAL A 90 16.78 -2.08 -7.77
CA VAL A 90 15.79 -1.47 -8.67
C VAL A 90 14.80 -0.62 -7.87
N ILE A 91 14.17 -1.19 -6.84
CA ILE A 91 13.17 -0.47 -6.03
C ILE A 91 13.83 0.71 -5.31
N TRP A 92 15.04 0.53 -4.78
CA TRP A 92 15.79 1.56 -4.08
C TRP A 92 16.07 2.77 -4.96
N LEU A 93 16.59 2.56 -6.18
CA LEU A 93 16.91 3.65 -7.10
C LEU A 93 15.65 4.32 -7.65
N MET A 94 14.59 3.55 -7.91
CA MET A 94 13.30 4.13 -8.30
C MET A 94 12.72 5.03 -7.20
N LEU A 95 12.71 4.58 -5.94
CA LEU A 95 12.25 5.38 -4.81
C LEU A 95 13.20 6.55 -4.47
N ALA A 96 14.50 6.41 -4.76
CA ALA A 96 15.46 7.47 -4.46
C ALA A 96 15.44 8.61 -5.49
N TRP A 97 15.11 8.31 -6.76
CA TRP A 97 15.29 9.26 -7.87
C TRP A 97 14.06 9.50 -8.75
N ILE A 98 13.17 8.51 -8.91
CA ILE A 98 11.99 8.64 -9.80
C ILE A 98 10.79 9.22 -9.03
N PHE A 99 10.74 9.01 -7.70
CA PHE A 99 9.69 9.51 -6.80
C PHE A 99 10.28 10.36 -5.69
#